data_AF-A0A845RDP0-F1
#
_entry.id   AF-A0A845RDP0-F1
#
_cell.length_a   1.000
_cell.length_b   1.000
_cell.length_c   1.000
_cell.angle_alpha   90.00
_cell.angle_beta   90.00
_cell.angle_gamma   90.00
#
_symmetry.space_group_name_H-M   'P 1'
#
loop_
_entity.id
_entity.type
_entity.pdbx_description
1 polymer ?
#
loop_
_entity_poly.entity_id
_entity_poly.type
_entity_poly.pdbx_seq_one_letter_code
_entity_poly.pdbx_strand_id
1 'polypeptide(L)'
;MALMSCPECGKEISDAAQACPHCGHPIQEPQPQDTPPAPRKSKRSIIIAACVLALVAVVGIFVGVQQKQASDRAAYIASLNELRAQTIRGGSVAEKMCNLTKQVWYNTIYKERDSVTDKYTRSGGVFHDDFNTSLSLLYAEDNTATVISGLQANRELVDGIMADLQNPPAEFAACYEAADSLYDAYCGLIDLAVSPSGSLKTYSENFSKYDEDLLKYYNKLEALIPSE
;
A
#
# COMPACT_ATOMS: atom_id res chain seq x y z
N MET A 1 18.97 46.71 -16.95
CA MET A 1 18.56 46.01 -18.18
C MET A 1 18.99 46.90 -19.32
N ALA A 2 20.07 46.52 -20.00
CA ALA A 2 20.52 47.26 -21.17
C ALA A 2 19.75 46.75 -22.40
N LEU A 3 19.47 47.65 -23.34
CA LEU A 3 18.96 47.26 -24.65
C LEU A 3 20.15 46.95 -25.54
N MET A 4 20.09 45.83 -26.26
CA MET A 4 21.07 45.43 -27.26
C MET A 4 20.39 45.29 -28.62
N SER A 5 21.14 45.49 -29.70
CA SER A 5 20.63 45.22 -31.04
C SER A 5 20.73 43.74 -31.36
N CYS A 6 19.64 43.14 -31.84
CA CYS A 6 19.63 41.77 -32.32
C CYS A 6 20.64 41.62 -33.49
N PRO A 7 21.57 40.65 -33.44
CA PRO A 7 22.61 40.51 -34.46
C PRO A 7 22.08 40.12 -35.84
N GLU A 8 20.89 39.49 -35.91
CA GLU A 8 20.28 39.09 -37.19
C GLU A 8 19.39 40.16 -37.81
N CYS A 9 18.46 40.74 -37.04
CA CYS A 9 17.46 41.66 -37.61
C CYS A 9 17.71 43.13 -37.26
N GLY A 10 18.73 43.44 -36.46
CA GLY A 10 19.13 44.80 -36.11
C GLY A 10 18.16 45.58 -35.22
N LYS A 11 17.08 44.94 -34.72
CA LYS A 11 16.10 45.59 -33.85
C LYS A 11 16.56 45.54 -32.39
N GLU A 12 16.23 46.58 -31.63
CA GLU A 12 16.54 46.64 -30.20
C GLU A 12 15.70 45.64 -29.40
N ILE A 13 16.38 44.88 -28.55
CA ILE A 13 15.82 43.85 -27.68
C ILE A 13 16.49 43.94 -26.31
N SER A 14 15.85 43.40 -25.27
CA SER A 14 16.46 43.31 -23.95
C SER A 14 17.64 42.33 -23.96
N ASP A 15 18.73 42.69 -23.28
CA ASP A 15 19.88 41.83 -22.96
C ASP A 15 19.52 40.53 -22.21
N ALA A 16 18.33 40.46 -21.62
CA ALA A 16 17.81 39.28 -20.92
C ALA A 16 16.86 38.41 -21.77
N ALA A 17 16.58 38.76 -23.03
CA ALA A 17 15.70 37.98 -23.88
C ALA A 17 16.36 36.65 -24.30
N GLN A 18 15.67 35.52 -24.14
CA GLN A 18 16.18 34.21 -24.59
C GLN A 18 16.18 34.08 -26.13
N ALA A 19 15.22 34.70 -26.80
CA ALA A 19 15.13 34.80 -28.25
C ALA A 19 14.55 36.15 -28.67
N CYS A 20 14.93 36.62 -29.86
CA CYS A 20 14.44 37.87 -30.42
C CYS A 20 12.94 37.75 -30.76
N PRO A 21 12.05 38.58 -30.17
CA PRO A 21 10.61 38.51 -30.43
C PRO A 21 10.22 38.94 -31.86
N HIS A 22 11.14 39.59 -32.58
CA HIS A 22 10.87 40.09 -33.94
C HIS A 22 11.28 39.14 -35.06
N CYS A 23 12.27 38.28 -34.85
CA CYS A 23 12.77 37.36 -35.87
C CYS A 23 12.97 35.92 -35.39
N GLY A 24 12.86 35.66 -34.09
CA GLY A 24 13.06 34.33 -33.50
C GLY A 24 14.52 33.92 -33.31
N HIS A 25 15.49 34.78 -33.62
CA HIS A 25 16.91 34.46 -33.44
C HIS A 25 17.25 34.24 -31.95
N PRO A 26 17.87 33.10 -31.56
CA PRO A 26 18.26 32.84 -30.18
C PRO A 26 19.34 33.82 -29.74
N ILE A 27 19.22 34.40 -28.54
CA ILE A 27 20.17 35.41 -28.02
C ILE A 27 21.01 34.84 -26.88
N GLN A 28 20.46 33.91 -26.11
CA GLN A 28 21.19 33.15 -25.10
C GLN A 28 21.16 31.67 -25.47
N GLU A 29 22.34 31.03 -25.53
CA GLU A 29 22.43 29.58 -25.58
C GLU A 29 21.87 28.99 -24.28
N PRO A 30 21.07 27.91 -24.33
CA PRO A 30 20.64 27.24 -23.12
C PRO A 30 21.87 26.75 -22.36
N GLN A 31 22.07 27.25 -21.14
CA GLN A 31 23.02 26.63 -20.21
C GLN A 31 22.64 25.15 -20.06
N PRO A 32 23.64 24.23 -19.94
CA PRO A 32 23.35 22.82 -19.74
C PRO A 32 22.43 22.65 -18.54
N GLN A 33 21.23 22.12 -18.79
CA GLN A 33 20.31 21.75 -17.73
C GLN A 33 21.03 20.78 -16.80
N ASP A 34 21.02 21.07 -15.50
CA ASP A 34 21.26 20.07 -14.47
C ASP A 34 20.40 18.86 -14.82
N THR A 35 21.08 17.81 -15.27
CA THR A 35 20.44 16.52 -15.51
C THR A 35 19.81 16.08 -14.19
N PRO A 36 18.56 15.60 -14.18
CA PRO A 36 18.01 14.97 -13.00
C PRO A 36 19.01 13.91 -12.52
N PRO A 37 19.39 13.88 -11.23
CA PRO A 37 20.29 12.84 -10.74
C PRO A 37 19.68 11.49 -11.12
N ALA A 38 20.47 10.69 -11.86
CA ALA A 38 20.10 9.34 -12.25
C ALA A 38 19.44 8.61 -11.07
N PRO A 39 18.37 7.83 -11.28
CA PRO A 39 17.64 7.17 -10.21
C PRO A 39 18.63 6.36 -9.38
N ARG A 40 18.90 6.83 -8.15
CA ARG A 40 19.71 6.08 -7.19
C ARG A 40 18.97 4.76 -6.98
N LYS A 41 19.52 3.68 -7.53
CA LYS A 41 19.10 2.31 -7.22
C LYS A 41 19.16 2.16 -5.71
N SER A 42 18.00 2.36 -5.07
CA SER A 42 17.88 2.26 -3.64
C SER A 42 18.15 0.80 -3.28
N LYS A 43 18.95 0.56 -2.24
CA LYS A 43 19.20 -0.78 -1.69
C LYS A 43 17.93 -1.41 -1.06
N ARG A 44 16.72 -0.95 -1.45
CA ARG A 44 15.40 -1.38 -0.97
C ARG A 44 15.05 -2.79 -1.45
N SER A 45 15.59 -3.23 -2.58
CA SER A 45 15.42 -4.60 -3.08
C SER A 45 15.98 -5.68 -2.16
N ILE A 46 16.94 -5.34 -1.29
CA ILE A 46 17.56 -6.30 -0.35
C ILE A 46 16.65 -6.53 0.88
N ILE A 47 15.90 -5.51 1.31
CA ILE A 47 14.98 -5.64 2.46
C ILE A 47 13.70 -6.37 2.04
N ILE A 48 13.19 -6.10 0.83
CA ILE A 48 11.97 -6.72 0.29
C ILE A 48 12.21 -8.19 -0.07
N ALA A 49 13.36 -8.53 -0.66
CA ALA A 49 13.75 -9.92 -0.87
C ALA A 49 13.92 -10.67 0.46
N ALA A 50 14.42 -10.02 1.52
CA ALA A 50 14.56 -10.64 2.84
C ALA A 50 13.20 -10.87 3.53
N CYS A 51 12.23 -9.95 3.40
CA CYS A 51 10.88 -10.15 3.94
C CYS A 51 10.08 -11.22 3.17
N VAL A 52 10.20 -11.24 1.84
CA VAL A 52 9.56 -12.27 1.00
C VAL A 52 10.23 -13.64 1.18
N LEU A 53 11.56 -13.72 1.27
CA LEU A 53 12.27 -14.97 1.59
C LEU A 53 11.99 -15.44 3.01
N ALA A 54 11.85 -14.54 4.00
CA ALA A 54 11.46 -14.91 5.35
C ALA A 54 10.02 -15.44 5.42
N LEU A 55 9.08 -14.82 4.69
CA LEU A 55 7.71 -15.30 4.60
C LEU A 55 7.62 -16.65 3.87
N VAL A 56 8.31 -16.83 2.74
CA VAL A 56 8.33 -18.10 1.98
C VAL A 56 9.06 -19.22 2.73
N ALA A 57 10.13 -18.91 3.50
CA ALA A 57 10.79 -19.88 4.35
C ALA A 57 9.88 -20.37 5.48
N VAL A 58 9.00 -19.52 6.02
CA VAL A 58 7.97 -19.94 6.99
C VAL A 58 6.97 -20.90 6.34
N VAL A 59 6.57 -20.69 5.07
CA VAL A 59 5.70 -21.64 4.33
C VAL A 59 6.38 -23.00 4.10
N GLY A 60 7.65 -23.01 3.72
CA GLY A 60 8.42 -24.26 3.53
C GLY A 60 8.63 -25.03 4.84
N ILE A 61 8.74 -24.31 5.97
CA ILE A 61 8.77 -24.90 7.31
C ILE A 61 7.36 -25.42 7.69
N PHE A 62 6.28 -24.71 7.37
CA PHE A 62 4.90 -25.10 7.68
C PHE A 62 4.51 -26.44 7.03
N VAL A 63 4.85 -26.64 5.75
CA VAL A 63 4.61 -27.92 5.05
C VAL A 63 5.53 -29.04 5.56
N GLY A 64 6.77 -28.71 5.98
CA GLY A 64 7.74 -29.69 6.49
C GLY A 64 7.55 -30.11 7.96
N VAL A 65 6.98 -29.24 8.80
CA VAL A 65 6.78 -29.47 10.25
C VAL A 65 5.57 -30.38 10.55
N GLN A 66 4.63 -30.52 9.59
CA GLN A 66 3.59 -31.55 9.65
C GLN A 66 4.14 -32.98 9.78
N GLN A 67 5.46 -33.18 9.62
CA GLN A 67 6.12 -34.48 9.74
C GLN A 67 6.72 -34.79 11.12
N LYS A 68 6.58 -33.95 12.15
CA LYS A 68 7.16 -34.23 13.47
C LYS A 68 6.17 -34.02 14.63
N GLN A 69 5.56 -35.14 15.06
CA GLN A 69 4.72 -35.32 16.26
C GLN A 69 4.90 -34.24 17.36
N ALA A 70 4.11 -33.17 17.28
CA ALA A 70 3.67 -32.40 18.43
C ALA A 70 2.33 -32.99 18.92
N SER A 71 1.95 -32.78 20.19
CA SER A 71 0.56 -33.04 20.62
C SER A 71 -0.39 -32.18 19.78
N ASP A 72 -1.53 -32.73 19.35
CA ASP A 72 -2.57 -32.00 18.60
C ASP A 72 -2.91 -30.65 19.26
N ARG A 73 -2.82 -30.58 20.60
CA ARG A 73 -2.97 -29.37 21.40
C ARG A 73 -1.90 -28.30 21.11
N ALA A 74 -0.63 -28.67 21.14
CA ALA A 74 0.48 -27.72 20.94
C ALA A 74 0.52 -27.21 19.49
N ALA A 75 0.22 -28.08 18.52
CA ALA A 75 0.08 -27.68 17.13
C ALA A 75 -1.07 -26.67 16.95
N TYR A 76 -2.21 -26.90 17.61
CA TYR A 76 -3.35 -25.97 17.56
C TYR A 76 -3.01 -24.58 18.13
N ILE A 77 -2.36 -24.54 19.30
CA ILE A 77 -1.89 -23.28 19.92
C ILE A 77 -0.90 -22.56 19.00
N ALA A 78 0.01 -23.28 18.35
CA ALA A 78 0.95 -22.70 17.39
C ALA A 78 0.21 -22.09 16.19
N SER A 79 -0.79 -22.77 15.62
CA SER A 79 -1.60 -22.25 14.52
C SER A 79 -2.40 -21.00 14.91
N LEU A 80 -2.96 -20.94 16.13
CA LEU A 80 -3.64 -19.74 16.63
C LEU A 80 -2.67 -18.54 16.75
N ASN A 81 -1.46 -18.77 17.25
CA ASN A 81 -0.45 -17.73 17.35
C ASN A 81 0.06 -17.28 15.97
N GLU A 82 0.20 -18.20 15.03
CA GLU A 82 0.59 -17.87 13.66
C GLU A 82 -0.51 -17.07 12.95
N LEU A 83 -1.80 -17.43 13.13
CA LEU A 83 -2.93 -16.65 12.64
C LEU A 83 -2.85 -15.20 13.13
N ARG A 84 -2.67 -15.02 14.45
CA ARG A 84 -2.50 -13.68 15.04
C ARG A 84 -1.34 -12.93 14.40
N ALA A 85 -0.18 -13.57 14.30
CA ALA A 85 1.03 -12.94 13.76
C ALA A 85 0.85 -12.50 12.31
N GLN A 86 0.22 -13.33 11.47
CA GLN A 86 0.04 -13.03 10.06
C GLN A 86 -1.06 -11.98 9.82
N THR A 87 -2.19 -12.07 10.52
CA THR A 87 -3.30 -11.11 10.38
C THR A 87 -2.91 -9.70 10.80
N ILE A 88 -2.12 -9.51 11.88
CA ILE A 88 -1.67 -8.16 12.27
C ILE A 88 -0.61 -7.58 11.31
N ARG A 89 0.25 -8.43 10.74
CA ARG A 89 1.25 -8.02 9.74
C ARG A 89 0.57 -7.58 8.45
N GLY A 90 -0.34 -8.39 7.92
CA GLY A 90 -1.14 -8.05 6.74
C GLY A 90 -2.04 -6.85 6.99
N GLY A 91 -2.71 -6.82 8.15
CA GLY A 91 -3.57 -5.72 8.58
C GLY A 91 -2.85 -4.37 8.59
N SER A 92 -1.64 -4.29 9.16
CA SER A 92 -0.87 -3.02 9.16
C SER A 92 -0.49 -2.54 7.74
N VAL A 93 -0.24 -3.46 6.80
CA VAL A 93 0.03 -3.10 5.41
C VAL A 93 -1.25 -2.65 4.71
N ALA A 94 -2.35 -3.35 4.94
CA ALA A 94 -3.67 -3.02 4.39
C ALA A 94 -4.20 -1.69 4.92
N GLU A 95 -4.01 -1.38 6.21
CA GLU A 95 -4.36 -0.11 6.83
C GLU A 95 -3.66 1.06 6.13
N LYS A 96 -2.36 0.94 5.85
CA LYS A 96 -1.60 1.97 5.11
C LYS A 96 -2.12 2.16 3.70
N MET A 97 -2.44 1.07 3.01
CA MET A 97 -3.02 1.12 1.67
C MET A 97 -4.40 1.77 1.69
N CYS A 98 -5.28 1.39 2.64
CA CYS A 98 -6.61 1.95 2.81
C CYS A 98 -6.57 3.44 3.14
N ASN A 99 -5.64 3.86 4.00
CA ASN A 99 -5.41 5.26 4.32
C ASN A 99 -5.01 6.06 3.07
N LEU A 100 -4.07 5.56 2.27
CA LEU A 100 -3.66 6.22 1.03
C LEU A 100 -4.81 6.30 0.02
N THR A 101 -5.56 5.20 -0.16
CA THR A 101 -6.75 5.16 -1.02
C THR A 101 -7.79 6.18 -0.58
N LYS A 102 -8.12 6.22 0.72
CA LYS A 102 -9.04 7.22 1.31
C LYS A 102 -8.55 8.65 1.07
N GLN A 103 -7.25 8.91 1.23
CA GLN A 103 -6.66 10.24 0.99
C GLN A 103 -6.75 10.64 -0.49
N VAL A 104 -6.38 9.78 -1.43
CA VAL A 104 -6.50 10.06 -2.87
C VAL A 104 -7.95 10.36 -3.22
N TRP A 105 -8.88 9.54 -2.73
CA TRP A 105 -10.30 9.72 -2.97
C TRP A 105 -10.83 11.06 -2.41
N TYR A 106 -10.50 11.37 -1.16
CA TYR A 106 -10.87 12.61 -0.49
C TYR A 106 -10.28 13.83 -1.22
N ASN A 107 -8.99 13.82 -1.50
CA ASN A 107 -8.29 14.95 -2.11
C ASN A 107 -8.76 15.23 -3.54
N THR A 108 -9.16 14.21 -4.30
CA THR A 108 -9.79 14.44 -5.62
C THR A 108 -11.15 15.13 -5.49
N ILE A 109 -12.02 14.67 -4.57
CA ILE A 109 -13.37 15.22 -4.39
C ILE A 109 -13.32 16.67 -3.88
N TYR A 110 -12.50 16.93 -2.86
CA TYR A 110 -12.44 18.22 -2.19
C TYR A 110 -11.37 19.15 -2.75
N LYS A 111 -10.60 18.70 -3.75
CA LYS A 111 -9.54 19.46 -4.42
C LYS A 111 -8.47 19.96 -3.44
N GLU A 112 -8.10 19.09 -2.51
CA GLU A 112 -7.08 19.36 -1.50
C GLU A 112 -5.69 19.02 -2.03
N ARG A 113 -4.76 19.97 -1.88
CA ARG A 113 -3.37 19.78 -2.33
C ARG A 113 -2.58 19.02 -1.29
N ASP A 114 -1.88 17.99 -1.74
CA ASP A 114 -1.06 17.17 -0.88
C ASP A 114 0.11 16.57 -1.67
N SER A 115 1.32 16.65 -1.12
CA SER A 115 2.55 16.29 -1.86
C SER A 115 2.67 14.79 -2.14
N VAL A 116 1.94 13.95 -1.39
CA VAL A 116 1.93 12.49 -1.58
C VAL A 116 0.94 12.10 -2.68
N THR A 117 -0.22 12.73 -2.69
CA THR A 117 -1.37 12.33 -3.53
C THR A 117 -1.54 13.18 -4.79
N ASP A 118 -0.95 14.39 -4.88
CA ASP A 118 -1.06 15.28 -6.04
C ASP A 118 -0.69 14.59 -7.36
N LYS A 119 0.24 13.63 -7.33
CA LYS A 119 0.62 12.82 -8.52
C LYS A 119 -0.49 11.91 -9.04
N TYR A 120 -1.50 11.61 -8.22
CA TYR A 120 -2.66 10.78 -8.56
C TYR A 120 -3.91 11.62 -8.76
N THR A 121 -4.02 12.74 -8.04
CA THR A 121 -5.25 13.54 -8.00
C THR A 121 -5.28 14.63 -9.08
N ARG A 122 -4.15 14.90 -9.75
CA ARG A 122 -4.00 16.04 -10.65
C ARG A 122 -3.21 15.74 -11.92
N SER A 123 -3.53 16.48 -12.98
CA SER A 123 -2.78 16.54 -14.23
C SER A 123 -2.73 17.96 -14.77
N GLY A 124 -1.56 18.41 -15.22
CA GLY A 124 -1.39 19.79 -15.70
C GLY A 124 -1.73 20.86 -14.64
N GLY A 125 -1.63 20.52 -13.35
CA GLY A 125 -1.97 21.41 -12.24
C GLY A 125 -3.46 21.46 -11.88
N VAL A 126 -4.34 20.74 -12.60
CA VAL A 126 -5.79 20.70 -12.36
C VAL A 126 -6.18 19.36 -11.73
N PHE A 127 -7.11 19.37 -10.78
CA PHE A 127 -7.66 18.14 -10.19
C PHE A 127 -8.51 17.36 -11.18
N HIS A 128 -8.48 16.04 -11.10
CA HIS A 128 -9.40 15.19 -11.84
C HIS A 128 -10.84 15.40 -11.33
N ASP A 129 -11.82 15.42 -12.24
CA ASP A 129 -13.22 15.56 -11.86
C ASP A 129 -13.82 14.25 -11.36
N ASP A 130 -13.31 13.11 -11.84
CA ASP A 130 -13.72 11.77 -11.40
C ASP A 130 -12.64 11.14 -10.52
N PHE A 131 -13.00 10.82 -9.27
CA PHE A 131 -12.10 10.15 -8.34
C PHE A 131 -11.65 8.77 -8.85
N ASN A 132 -12.44 8.09 -9.69
CA ASN A 132 -12.05 6.80 -10.26
C ASN A 132 -10.81 6.94 -11.15
N THR A 133 -10.61 8.10 -11.79
CA THR A 133 -9.38 8.39 -12.53
C THR A 133 -8.19 8.38 -11.57
N SER A 134 -8.30 9.08 -10.43
CA SER A 134 -7.23 9.14 -9.44
C SER A 134 -6.93 7.79 -8.78
N LEU A 135 -7.97 7.00 -8.48
CA LEU A 135 -7.79 5.64 -7.99
C LEU A 135 -7.12 4.75 -9.04
N SER A 136 -7.50 4.85 -10.31
CA SER A 136 -6.84 4.08 -11.37
C SER A 136 -5.35 4.40 -11.48
N LEU A 137 -4.96 5.68 -11.30
CA LEU A 137 -3.57 6.11 -11.30
C LEU A 137 -2.80 5.58 -10.08
N LEU A 138 -3.43 5.58 -8.90
CA LEU A 138 -2.85 4.99 -7.68
C LEU A 138 -2.59 3.48 -7.87
N TYR A 139 -3.57 2.74 -8.37
CA TYR A 139 -3.50 1.29 -8.52
C TYR A 139 -2.70 0.82 -9.74
N ALA A 140 -2.37 1.73 -10.67
CA ALA A 140 -1.48 1.45 -11.79
C ALA A 140 0.01 1.50 -11.42
N GLU A 141 0.40 2.02 -10.25
CA GLU A 141 1.80 2.10 -9.85
C GLU A 141 2.38 0.72 -9.49
N ASP A 142 3.60 0.45 -9.92
CA ASP A 142 4.34 -0.79 -9.60
C ASP A 142 4.42 -1.05 -8.08
N ASN A 143 4.57 0.00 -7.28
CA ASN A 143 4.60 -0.12 -5.83
C ASN A 143 3.25 -0.57 -5.27
N THR A 144 2.15 -0.06 -5.81
CA THR A 144 0.79 -0.46 -5.40
C THR A 144 0.54 -1.89 -5.81
N ALA A 145 0.86 -2.27 -7.05
CA ALA A 145 0.77 -3.66 -7.51
C ALA A 145 1.57 -4.62 -6.62
N THR A 146 2.78 -4.23 -6.20
CA THR A 146 3.60 -5.01 -5.26
C THR A 146 2.94 -5.18 -3.90
N VAL A 147 2.34 -4.11 -3.35
CA VAL A 147 1.59 -4.17 -2.10
C VAL A 147 0.39 -5.11 -2.23
N ILE A 148 -0.38 -4.98 -3.32
CA ILE A 148 -1.55 -5.83 -3.57
C ILE A 148 -1.17 -7.32 -3.65
N SER A 149 -0.16 -7.67 -4.44
CA SER A 149 0.31 -9.07 -4.52
C SER A 149 0.80 -9.59 -3.17
N GLY A 150 1.46 -8.74 -2.36
CA GLY A 150 1.90 -9.10 -1.02
C GLY A 150 0.73 -9.36 -0.05
N LEU A 151 -0.32 -8.54 -0.12
CA LEU A 151 -1.54 -8.73 0.67
C LEU A 151 -2.28 -10.00 0.24
N GLN A 152 -2.37 -10.28 -1.06
CA GLN A 152 -2.98 -11.51 -1.59
C GLN A 152 -2.20 -12.76 -1.16
N ALA A 153 -0.86 -12.72 -1.22
CA ALA A 153 -0.05 -13.82 -0.72
C ALA A 153 -0.22 -14.03 0.80
N ASN A 154 -0.23 -12.96 1.59
CA ASN A 154 -0.52 -13.07 3.03
C ASN A 154 -1.92 -13.60 3.30
N ARG A 155 -2.89 -13.22 2.46
CA ARG A 155 -4.25 -13.74 2.51
C ARG A 155 -4.31 -15.25 2.29
N GLU A 156 -3.64 -15.77 1.27
CA GLU A 156 -3.56 -17.22 1.01
C GLU A 156 -2.96 -17.99 2.21
N LEU A 157 -1.96 -17.41 2.90
CA LEU A 157 -1.39 -18.00 4.11
C LEU A 157 -2.40 -18.04 5.26
N VAL A 158 -3.09 -16.92 5.51
CA VAL A 158 -4.11 -16.83 6.55
C VAL A 158 -5.27 -17.79 6.27
N ASP A 159 -5.69 -17.93 5.02
CA ASP A 159 -6.72 -18.89 4.59
C ASP A 159 -6.29 -20.34 4.89
N GLY A 160 -5.03 -20.68 4.63
CA GLY A 160 -4.46 -21.98 4.97
C GLY A 160 -4.47 -22.26 6.48
N ILE A 161 -4.05 -21.28 7.29
CA ILE A 161 -4.07 -21.41 8.75
C ILE A 161 -5.50 -21.60 9.27
N MET A 162 -6.47 -20.86 8.74
CA MET A 162 -7.88 -21.03 9.13
C MET A 162 -8.45 -22.38 8.73
N ALA A 163 -8.04 -22.94 7.59
CA ALA A 163 -8.41 -24.30 7.20
C ALA A 163 -7.88 -25.34 8.20
N ASP A 164 -6.65 -25.19 8.68
CA ASP A 164 -6.05 -26.08 9.69
C ASP A 164 -6.70 -25.95 11.07
N LEU A 165 -7.25 -24.77 11.39
CA LEU A 165 -7.94 -24.51 12.66
C LEU A 165 -9.38 -25.08 12.71
N GLN A 166 -9.91 -25.56 11.58
CA GLN A 166 -11.26 -26.15 11.52
C GLN A 166 -11.39 -27.37 12.44
N ASN A 167 -12.61 -27.60 12.93
CA ASN A 167 -12.95 -28.68 13.86
C ASN A 167 -12.16 -28.59 15.20
N PRO A 168 -12.29 -27.48 15.94
CA PRO A 168 -11.54 -27.27 17.18
C PRO A 168 -11.83 -28.36 18.22
N PRO A 169 -10.81 -28.84 18.96
CA PRO A 169 -11.02 -29.56 20.21
C PRO A 169 -11.89 -28.74 21.17
N ALA A 170 -12.64 -29.39 22.05
CA ALA A 170 -13.60 -28.72 22.94
C ALA A 170 -12.97 -27.61 23.81
N GLU A 171 -11.71 -27.77 24.22
CA GLU A 171 -10.98 -26.74 25.00
C GLU A 171 -10.70 -25.46 24.20
N PHE A 172 -10.66 -25.52 22.86
CA PHE A 172 -10.33 -24.41 21.98
C PHE A 172 -11.54 -23.76 21.29
N ALA A 173 -12.77 -24.19 21.60
CA ALA A 173 -13.97 -23.64 20.96
C ALA A 173 -14.02 -22.09 21.04
N ALA A 174 -13.75 -21.52 22.21
CA ALA A 174 -13.72 -20.06 22.37
C ALA A 174 -12.57 -19.38 21.59
N CYS A 175 -11.42 -20.04 21.47
CA CYS A 175 -10.31 -19.54 20.66
C CYS A 175 -10.68 -19.52 19.19
N TYR A 176 -11.29 -20.60 18.68
CA TYR A 176 -11.72 -20.69 17.29
C TYR A 176 -12.74 -19.60 16.94
N GLU A 177 -13.75 -19.37 17.78
CA GLU A 177 -14.73 -18.28 17.56
C GLU A 177 -14.06 -16.89 17.49
N ALA A 178 -13.05 -16.65 18.33
CA ALA A 178 -12.29 -15.39 18.28
C ALA A 178 -11.37 -15.32 17.05
N ALA A 179 -10.79 -16.44 16.63
CA ALA A 179 -9.99 -16.57 15.42
C ALA A 179 -10.82 -16.34 14.15
N ASP A 180 -12.04 -16.89 14.09
CA ASP A 180 -12.99 -16.70 13.01
C ASP A 180 -13.41 -15.23 12.88
N SER A 181 -13.74 -14.58 14.00
CA SER A 181 -14.03 -13.13 14.01
C SER A 181 -12.84 -12.27 13.60
N LEU A 182 -11.62 -12.65 14.01
CA LEU A 182 -10.38 -11.98 13.59
C LEU A 182 -10.15 -12.15 12.08
N TYR A 183 -10.37 -13.36 11.58
CA TYR A 183 -10.27 -13.70 10.17
C TYR A 183 -11.24 -12.86 9.34
N ASP A 184 -12.52 -12.78 9.71
CA ASP A 184 -13.53 -11.97 9.02
C ASP A 184 -13.14 -10.49 8.93
N ALA A 185 -12.68 -9.91 10.04
CA ALA A 185 -12.21 -8.52 10.07
C ALA A 185 -10.99 -8.31 9.16
N TYR A 186 -10.05 -9.25 9.18
CA TYR A 186 -8.90 -9.27 8.29
C TYR A 186 -9.32 -9.38 6.82
N CYS A 187 -10.28 -10.26 6.46
CA CYS A 187 -10.83 -10.37 5.10
C CYS A 187 -11.33 -9.03 4.61
N GLY A 188 -12.23 -8.40 5.38
CA GLY A 188 -12.85 -7.14 5.00
C GLY A 188 -11.82 -6.04 4.80
N LEU A 189 -10.78 -5.99 5.63
CA LEU A 189 -9.70 -5.02 5.48
C LEU A 189 -8.85 -5.26 4.23
N ILE A 190 -8.50 -6.51 3.93
CA ILE A 190 -7.76 -6.86 2.69
C ILE A 190 -8.59 -6.53 1.46
N ASP A 191 -9.88 -6.86 1.46
CA ASP A 191 -10.78 -6.58 0.33
C ASP A 191 -10.84 -5.09 0.01
N LEU A 192 -10.91 -4.23 1.04
CA LEU A 192 -10.87 -2.77 0.85
C LEU A 192 -9.52 -2.25 0.34
N ALA A 193 -8.42 -2.90 0.74
CA ALA A 193 -7.09 -2.52 0.30
C ALA A 193 -6.83 -2.93 -1.16
N VAL A 194 -7.29 -4.12 -1.54
CA VAL A 194 -7.07 -4.72 -2.87
C VAL A 194 -8.07 -4.23 -3.91
N SER A 195 -9.34 -4.06 -3.51
CA SER A 195 -10.42 -3.69 -4.42
C SER A 195 -11.34 -2.64 -3.77
N PRO A 196 -10.89 -1.37 -3.71
CA PRO A 196 -11.69 -0.32 -3.12
C PRO A 196 -12.97 -0.09 -3.92
N SER A 197 -14.10 -0.01 -3.23
CA SER A 197 -15.42 0.14 -3.86
C SER A 197 -16.38 0.96 -3.01
N GLY A 198 -17.51 1.36 -3.61
CA GLY A 198 -18.53 2.18 -2.97
C GLY A 198 -18.26 3.68 -3.08
N SER A 199 -18.64 4.42 -2.04
CA SER A 199 -18.40 5.85 -1.91
C SER A 199 -17.31 6.14 -0.88
N LEU A 200 -16.72 7.33 -0.90
CA LEU A 200 -15.78 7.79 0.14
C LEU A 200 -16.33 7.58 1.56
N LYS A 201 -17.63 7.82 1.77
CA LYS A 201 -18.29 7.65 3.07
C LYS A 201 -18.32 6.18 3.48
N THR A 202 -18.93 5.33 2.66
CA THR A 202 -19.08 3.90 2.96
C THR A 202 -17.73 3.18 3.04
N TYR A 203 -16.77 3.58 2.20
CA TYR A 203 -15.40 3.08 2.26
C TYR A 203 -14.75 3.43 3.59
N SER A 204 -14.84 4.69 4.01
CA SER A 204 -14.25 5.15 5.28
C SER A 204 -14.90 4.46 6.48
N GLU A 205 -16.22 4.30 6.48
CA GLU A 205 -16.96 3.60 7.54
C GLU A 205 -16.56 2.13 7.63
N ASN A 206 -16.50 1.42 6.50
CA ASN A 206 -16.08 0.02 6.46
C ASN A 206 -14.61 -0.15 6.86
N PHE A 207 -13.72 0.74 6.39
CA PHE A 207 -12.31 0.71 6.75
C PHE A 207 -12.15 0.87 8.27
N SER A 208 -12.72 1.93 8.86
CA SER A 208 -12.65 2.14 10.31
C SER A 208 -13.21 0.95 11.08
N LYS A 209 -14.34 0.38 10.65
CA LYS A 209 -14.91 -0.82 11.28
C LYS A 209 -13.95 -2.00 11.25
N TYR A 210 -13.44 -2.39 10.08
CA TYR A 210 -12.59 -3.57 9.96
C TYR A 210 -11.24 -3.39 10.65
N ASP A 211 -10.67 -2.19 10.64
CA ASP A 211 -9.45 -1.86 11.38
C ASP A 211 -9.64 -2.00 12.90
N GLU A 212 -10.74 -1.44 13.44
CA GLU A 212 -11.08 -1.55 14.86
C GLU A 212 -11.38 -3.01 15.27
N ASP A 213 -12.17 -3.73 14.44
CA ASP A 213 -12.53 -5.13 14.70
C ASP A 213 -11.28 -6.05 14.63
N LEU A 214 -10.34 -5.80 13.71
CA LEU A 214 -9.09 -6.56 13.62
C LEU A 214 -8.33 -6.51 14.95
N LEU A 215 -8.09 -5.30 15.48
CA LEU A 215 -7.37 -5.13 16.74
C LEU A 215 -8.15 -5.71 17.93
N LYS A 216 -9.47 -5.49 17.96
CA LYS A 216 -10.36 -6.04 18.98
C LYS A 216 -10.27 -7.56 19.06
N TYR A 217 -10.39 -8.26 17.93
CA TYR A 217 -10.37 -9.72 17.91
C TYR A 217 -8.95 -10.29 18.03
N TYR A 218 -7.92 -9.57 17.58
CA TYR A 218 -6.53 -9.91 17.83
C TYR A 218 -6.24 -9.99 19.34
N ASN A 219 -6.66 -8.97 20.09
CA ASN A 219 -6.50 -8.91 21.55
C ASN A 219 -7.40 -9.93 22.26
N LYS A 220 -8.63 -10.15 21.76
CA LYS A 220 -9.52 -11.19 22.32
C LYS A 220 -8.90 -12.57 22.18
N LEU A 221 -8.36 -12.89 21.01
CA LEU A 221 -7.72 -14.18 20.76
C LEU A 221 -6.46 -14.34 21.63
N GLU A 222 -5.64 -13.30 21.77
CA GLU A 222 -4.49 -13.29 22.70
C GLU A 222 -4.87 -13.70 24.13
N ALA A 223 -5.95 -13.12 24.65
CA ALA A 223 -6.40 -13.38 26.01
C ALA A 223 -6.95 -14.81 26.21
N LEU A 224 -7.35 -15.48 25.12
CA LEU A 224 -7.94 -16.81 25.16
C LEU A 224 -6.92 -17.93 24.93
N ILE A 225 -5.84 -17.67 24.19
CA ILE A 225 -4.80 -18.66 23.91
C ILE A 225 -4.17 -19.10 25.25
N PRO A 226 -4.27 -20.40 25.63
CA PRO A 226 -3.63 -20.90 26.83
C PRO A 226 -2.10 -20.82 26.74
N SER A 227 -1.41 -20.64 27.86
CA SER A 227 0.03 -20.89 27.94
C SER A 227 0.31 -22.36 27.60
N GLU A 228 1.45 -22.62 26.95
CA GLU A 228 1.88 -23.98 26.58
C GLU A 228 1.84 -24.95 27.77
#